data_AF-X1F7T3-F1
#
_entry.id   AF-X1F7T3-F1
#
_cell.length_a   1.000
_cell.length_b   1.000
_cell.length_c   1.000
_cell.angle_alpha   90.00
_cell.angle_beta   90.00
_cell.angle_gamma   90.00
#
_symmetry.space_group_name_H-M   'P 1'
#
loop_
_entity.id
_entity.type
_entity.pdbx_description
1 polymer ?
#
loop_
_entity_poly.entity_id
_entity_poly.type
_entity_poly.pdbx_seq_one_letter_code
_entity_poly.pdbx_strand_id
1 'polypeptide(L)'
;MGVELSPEDVAFRCNTICVEDGRIKNHSAGHIATEEAKELIETIKDKLGSEDIVFYSGVSYRHLLVLRGGNFSASIECTPPHDALGVPVRKILPRAKEKEAEETANLLSKIILDSRDVLEDHPINLIREKEGRDKANMLWPWSPGKKPRMRKFQERFGIKGAVISAVDLIRG
;
A
#
# COMPACT_ATOMS: atom_id res chain seq x y z
N MET A 1 1.20 -1.05 13.36
CA MET A 1 0.36 -2.10 12.71
C MET A 1 0.65 -3.52 13.22
N GLY A 2 1.84 -3.85 13.71
CA GLY A 2 2.09 -5.16 14.37
C GLY A 2 1.96 -6.38 13.44
N VAL A 3 2.15 -6.19 12.13
CA VAL A 3 2.04 -7.25 11.13
C VAL A 3 3.31 -8.10 11.15
N GLU A 4 3.15 -9.41 11.35
CA GLU A 4 4.27 -10.35 11.26
C GLU A 4 4.54 -10.73 9.81
N LEU A 5 5.81 -10.60 9.41
CA LEU A 5 6.32 -10.99 8.09
C LEU A 5 7.23 -12.22 8.20
N SER A 6 7.04 -13.15 7.27
CA SER A 6 7.99 -14.22 6.95
C SER A 6 9.22 -13.64 6.22
N PRO A 7 10.39 -14.30 6.26
CA PRO A 7 11.55 -13.89 5.45
C PRO A 7 11.28 -13.81 3.94
N GLU A 8 10.31 -14.58 3.45
CA GLU A 8 10.00 -14.65 2.01
C GLU A 8 9.03 -13.56 1.55
N ASP A 9 8.21 -13.03 2.46
CA ASP A 9 7.16 -12.06 2.14
C ASP A 9 7.72 -10.75 1.60
N VAL A 10 6.96 -10.13 0.70
CA VAL A 10 7.20 -8.76 0.23
C VAL A 10 6.10 -7.86 0.75
N ALA A 11 6.47 -6.82 1.49
CA ALA A 11 5.55 -5.81 1.99
C ALA A 11 5.67 -4.50 1.20
N PHE A 12 4.55 -3.85 0.99
CA PHE A 12 4.43 -2.55 0.33
C PHE A 12 3.64 -1.62 1.24
N ARG A 13 4.07 -0.36 1.34
CA ARG A 13 3.15 0.69 1.75
C ARG A 13 2.01 0.74 0.73
N CYS A 14 0.78 0.92 1.17
CA CYS A 14 -0.35 1.03 0.26
C CYS A 14 -1.18 2.25 0.65
N ASN A 15 -1.38 3.19 -0.29
CA ASN A 15 -2.22 4.34 -0.04
C ASN A 15 -3.60 4.18 -0.68
N THR A 16 -4.66 4.66 -0.04
CA THR A 16 -5.88 5.06 -0.78
C THR A 16 -5.67 6.47 -1.35
N ILE A 17 -5.80 6.62 -2.67
CA ILE A 17 -5.60 7.88 -3.39
C ILE A 17 -6.88 8.32 -4.11
N CYS A 18 -6.92 9.59 -4.51
CA CYS A 18 -7.94 10.14 -5.38
C CYS A 18 -7.39 10.24 -6.81
N VAL A 19 -8.09 9.66 -7.77
CA VAL A 19 -7.82 9.77 -9.20
C VAL A 19 -9.03 10.39 -9.90
N GLU A 20 -8.78 11.46 -10.66
CA GLU A 20 -9.78 12.19 -11.44
C GLU A 20 -9.24 12.34 -12.86
N ASP A 21 -10.08 12.11 -13.88
CA ASP A 21 -9.68 12.14 -15.30
C ASP A 21 -8.43 11.30 -15.63
N GLY A 22 -8.28 10.17 -14.93
CA GLY A 22 -7.16 9.25 -15.09
C GLY A 22 -5.82 9.74 -14.53
N ARG A 23 -5.82 10.83 -13.76
CA ARG A 23 -4.64 11.45 -13.13
C ARG A 23 -4.76 11.42 -11.61
N ILE A 24 -3.62 11.32 -10.93
CA ILE A 24 -3.60 11.40 -9.46
C ILE A 24 -3.98 12.82 -9.04
N LYS A 25 -5.15 13.00 -8.45
CA LYS A 25 -5.62 14.28 -7.91
C LYS A 25 -5.06 14.51 -6.51
N ASN A 26 -5.10 13.48 -5.67
CA ASN A 26 -4.68 13.57 -4.27
C ASN A 26 -4.11 12.25 -3.75
N HIS A 27 -2.92 12.29 -3.16
CA HIS A 27 -2.21 11.12 -2.63
C HIS A 27 -2.75 10.59 -1.29
N SER A 28 -3.71 11.31 -0.68
CA SER A 28 -4.25 11.05 0.65
C SER A 28 -5.79 10.97 0.67
N ALA A 29 -6.43 11.13 -0.49
CA ALA A 29 -7.87 11.33 -0.61
C ALA A 29 -8.38 12.39 0.39
N GLY A 30 -7.73 13.56 0.43
CA GLY A 30 -8.09 14.64 1.35
C GLY A 30 -7.97 14.26 2.83
N HIS A 31 -6.92 13.52 3.20
CA HIS A 31 -6.75 12.98 4.56
C HIS A 31 -7.99 12.22 5.04
N ILE A 32 -8.46 11.25 4.23
CA ILE A 32 -9.62 10.40 4.55
C ILE A 32 -9.60 9.91 6.00
N ALA A 33 -10.77 9.90 6.65
CA ALA A 33 -10.91 9.43 8.01
C ALA A 33 -10.56 7.93 8.09
N THR A 34 -9.95 7.52 9.21
CA THR A 34 -9.53 6.11 9.39
C THR A 34 -10.69 5.13 9.25
N GLU A 35 -11.87 5.45 9.80
CA GLU A 35 -13.03 4.56 9.72
C GLU A 35 -13.54 4.39 8.28
N GLU A 36 -13.60 5.48 7.51
CA GLU A 36 -13.96 5.42 6.09
C GLU A 36 -12.94 4.59 5.30
N ALA A 37 -11.64 4.85 5.49
CA ALA A 37 -10.60 4.12 4.79
C ALA A 37 -10.56 2.63 5.17
N LYS A 38 -10.89 2.29 6.42
CA LYS A 38 -10.97 0.91 6.88
C LYS A 38 -12.05 0.12 6.14
N GLU A 39 -13.23 0.70 5.97
CA GLU A 39 -14.32 0.05 5.23
C GLU A 39 -13.95 -0.18 3.75
N LEU A 40 -13.30 0.80 3.10
CA LEU A 40 -12.79 0.65 1.74
C LEU A 40 -11.77 -0.50 1.63
N ILE A 41 -10.88 -0.62 2.61
CA ILE A 41 -9.86 -1.68 2.62
C ILE A 41 -10.46 -3.06 2.89
N GLU A 42 -11.48 -3.19 3.73
CA GLU A 42 -12.19 -4.47 3.89
C GLU A 42 -12.88 -4.87 2.57
N THR A 43 -13.53 -3.95 1.87
CA THR A 43 -14.10 -4.24 0.54
C THR A 43 -13.03 -4.70 -0.45
N ILE A 44 -11.85 -4.06 -0.47
CA ILE A 44 -10.73 -4.50 -1.31
C ILE A 44 -10.27 -5.89 -0.92
N LYS A 45 -10.11 -6.16 0.38
CA LYS A 45 -9.65 -7.45 0.87
C LYS A 45 -10.59 -8.57 0.45
N ASP A 46 -11.91 -8.34 0.48
CA ASP A 46 -12.90 -9.32 0.04
C ASP A 46 -12.92 -9.52 -1.48
N LYS A 47 -12.64 -8.47 -2.26
CA LYS A 47 -12.72 -8.51 -3.74
C LYS A 47 -11.43 -8.91 -4.44
N LEU A 48 -10.29 -8.46 -3.92
CA LEU A 48 -8.98 -8.56 -4.55
C LEU A 48 -7.94 -9.29 -3.68
N GLY A 49 -8.27 -9.57 -2.41
CA GLY A 49 -7.40 -10.33 -1.52
C GLY A 49 -7.44 -11.83 -1.79
N SER A 50 -6.42 -12.52 -1.30
CA SER A 50 -6.31 -13.98 -1.31
C SER A 50 -5.42 -14.43 -0.15
N GLU A 51 -5.12 -15.73 -0.07
CA GLU A 51 -4.12 -16.24 0.89
C GLU A 51 -2.74 -15.59 0.69
N ASP A 52 -2.39 -15.31 -0.56
CA ASP A 52 -1.10 -14.72 -0.94
C ASP A 52 -1.12 -13.19 -1.02
N ILE A 53 -2.28 -12.56 -1.18
CA ILE A 53 -2.44 -11.12 -1.34
C ILE A 53 -3.23 -10.57 -0.15
N VAL A 54 -2.51 -10.00 0.84
CA VAL A 54 -3.10 -9.61 2.11
C VAL A 54 -3.03 -8.10 2.31
N PHE A 55 -4.20 -7.48 2.48
CA PHE A 55 -4.33 -6.05 2.78
C PHE A 55 -4.53 -5.84 4.29
N TYR A 56 -3.86 -4.84 4.85
CA TYR A 56 -4.04 -4.40 6.23
C TYR A 56 -4.41 -2.94 6.29
N SER A 57 -5.55 -2.62 6.90
CA SER A 57 -5.95 -1.24 7.17
C SER A 57 -5.01 -0.62 8.21
N GLY A 58 -4.36 0.51 7.89
CA GLY A 58 -3.63 1.32 8.86
C GLY A 58 -4.43 2.56 9.27
N VAL A 59 -3.76 3.72 9.28
CA VAL A 59 -4.32 4.98 9.79
C VAL A 59 -4.52 5.97 8.65
N SER A 60 -5.72 6.55 8.57
CA SER A 60 -6.13 7.41 7.45
C SER A 60 -5.87 6.67 6.13
N TYR A 61 -5.24 7.33 5.15
CA TYR A 61 -4.94 6.76 3.84
C TYR A 61 -3.77 5.75 3.82
N ARG A 62 -3.13 5.43 4.95
CA ARG A 62 -1.88 4.64 4.99
C ARG A 62 -2.18 3.22 5.43
N HIS A 63 -1.96 2.29 4.51
CA HIS A 63 -2.24 0.86 4.66
C HIS A 63 -1.00 0.04 4.30
N LEU A 64 -1.12 -1.28 4.39
CA LEU A 64 -0.08 -2.22 4.00
C LEU A 64 -0.67 -3.24 3.02
N LEU A 65 0.07 -3.52 1.94
CA LEU A 65 -0.13 -4.71 1.11
C LEU A 65 1.02 -5.67 1.40
N VAL A 66 0.72 -6.92 1.73
CA VAL A 66 1.71 -7.98 1.89
C VAL A 66 1.43 -9.06 0.87
N LEU A 67 2.43 -9.36 0.06
CA LEU A 67 2.46 -10.52 -0.82
C LEU A 67 3.19 -11.65 -0.08
N ARG A 68 2.47 -12.72 0.27
CA ARG A 68 2.97 -13.83 1.09
C ARG A 68 3.69 -14.87 0.22
N GLY A 69 4.78 -15.42 0.75
CA GLY A 69 5.52 -16.51 0.08
C GLY A 69 6.63 -16.05 -0.87
N GLY A 70 7.39 -17.03 -1.38
CA GLY A 70 8.67 -16.81 -2.08
C GLY A 70 8.58 -16.45 -3.57
N ASN A 71 7.38 -16.46 -4.15
CA ASN A 71 7.17 -16.23 -5.58
C ASN A 71 7.13 -14.75 -5.96
N PHE A 72 7.18 -13.84 -4.97
CA PHE A 72 7.10 -12.40 -5.20
C PHE A 72 8.46 -11.71 -5.04
N SER A 73 8.66 -10.70 -5.89
CA SER A 73 9.91 -9.92 -5.90
C SER A 73 9.72 -8.53 -5.31
N ALA A 74 10.70 -8.09 -4.52
CA ALA A 74 10.81 -6.71 -4.06
C ALA A 74 11.53 -5.80 -5.07
N SER A 75 12.02 -6.36 -6.18
CA SER A 75 12.77 -5.65 -7.24
C SER A 75 11.82 -4.89 -8.17
N ILE A 76 11.00 -4.02 -7.58
CA ILE A 76 9.96 -3.24 -8.23
C ILE A 76 10.29 -1.75 -8.13
N GLU A 77 10.19 -1.05 -9.25
CA GLU A 77 10.18 0.40 -9.32
C GLU A 77 8.74 0.88 -9.09
N CYS A 78 8.53 1.66 -8.04
CA CYS A 78 7.24 2.26 -7.71
C CYS A 78 7.38 3.77 -7.62
N THR A 79 6.36 4.50 -8.04
CA THR A 79 6.28 5.95 -7.87
C THR A 79 5.57 6.28 -6.55
N PRO A 80 6.18 7.06 -5.63
CA PRO A 80 5.47 7.54 -4.45
C PRO A 80 4.30 8.45 -4.86
N PRO A 81 3.08 8.25 -4.32
CA PRO A 81 1.90 8.96 -4.82
C PRO A 81 1.95 10.47 -4.52
N HIS A 82 2.69 10.90 -3.50
CA HIS A 82 2.87 12.31 -3.14
C HIS A 82 3.79 13.08 -4.10
N ASP A 83 4.64 12.37 -4.85
CA ASP A 83 5.53 12.96 -5.85
C ASP A 83 4.89 13.04 -7.25
N ALA A 84 3.66 12.53 -7.40
CA ALA A 84 3.04 12.25 -8.70
C ALA A 84 1.67 12.91 -8.91
N LEU A 85 1.38 13.99 -8.19
CA LEU A 85 0.14 14.76 -8.38
C LEU A 85 0.03 15.30 -9.82
N GLY A 86 -1.14 15.15 -10.42
CA GLY A 86 -1.44 15.51 -11.80
C GLY A 86 -0.90 14.54 -12.86
N VAL A 87 -0.14 13.52 -12.48
CA VAL A 87 0.44 12.57 -13.45
C VAL A 87 -0.60 11.51 -13.86
N PRO A 88 -0.70 11.15 -15.16
CA PRO A 88 -1.58 10.08 -15.60
C PRO A 88 -1.17 8.73 -15.01
N VAL A 89 -2.10 8.04 -14.35
CA VAL A 89 -1.86 6.76 -13.65
C VAL A 89 -1.15 5.75 -14.55
N ARG A 90 -1.62 5.58 -15.80
CA ARG A 90 -1.06 4.61 -16.76
C ARG A 90 0.43 4.81 -17.08
N LYS A 91 1.00 6.00 -16.83
CA LYS A 91 2.42 6.29 -17.10
C LYS A 91 3.35 5.89 -15.95
N ILE A 92 2.80 5.69 -14.76
CA ILE A 92 3.56 5.52 -13.51
C ILE A 92 3.12 4.27 -12.74
N LEU A 93 2.57 3.28 -13.45
CA LEU A 93 2.32 1.97 -12.89
C LEU A 93 3.65 1.29 -12.48
N PRO A 94 3.63 0.39 -11.48
CA PRO A 94 4.81 -0.34 -11.04
C PRO A 94 5.50 -1.06 -12.19
N ARG A 95 6.83 -0.97 -12.21
CA ARG A 95 7.66 -1.65 -13.22
C ARG A 95 8.64 -2.60 -12.55
N ALA A 96 8.90 -3.72 -13.19
CA ALA A 96 9.94 -4.62 -12.78
C ALA A 96 11.32 -3.98 -13.05
N LYS A 97 12.24 -4.08 -12.09
CA LYS A 97 13.65 -3.70 -12.29
C LYS A 97 14.47 -4.82 -12.94
N GLU A 98 13.98 -6.06 -12.80
CA GLU A 98 14.60 -7.30 -13.26
C GLU A 98 13.51 -8.21 -13.83
N LYS A 99 13.88 -9.13 -14.74
CA LYS A 99 12.93 -9.97 -15.46
C LYS A 99 12.09 -10.85 -14.53
N GLU A 100 12.70 -11.36 -13.47
CA GLU A 100 12.08 -12.20 -12.45
C GLU A 100 10.99 -11.46 -11.65
N ALA A 101 10.96 -10.12 -11.71
CA ALA A 101 9.97 -9.30 -11.02
C ALA A 101 8.77 -8.91 -11.92
N GLU A 102 8.76 -9.32 -13.19
CA GLU A 102 7.70 -8.96 -14.16
C GLU A 102 6.31 -9.42 -13.70
N GLU A 103 6.19 -10.65 -13.21
CA GLU A 103 4.92 -11.18 -12.71
C GLU A 103 4.39 -10.37 -11.52
N THR A 104 5.29 -9.99 -10.60
CA THR A 104 4.93 -9.14 -9.45
C THR A 104 4.52 -7.74 -9.90
N ALA A 105 5.23 -7.13 -10.85
CA ALA A 105 4.89 -5.81 -11.38
C ALA A 105 3.52 -5.81 -12.10
N ASN A 106 3.24 -6.85 -12.88
CA ASN A 106 1.97 -7.04 -13.56
C ASN A 106 0.82 -7.23 -12.55
N LEU A 107 1.04 -8.04 -11.51
CA LEU A 107 0.08 -8.22 -10.44
C LEU A 107 -0.23 -6.90 -9.73
N LEU A 108 0.79 -6.14 -9.33
CA LEU A 108 0.61 -4.85 -8.67
C LEU A 108 -0.15 -3.85 -9.55
N SER A 109 0.19 -3.81 -10.85
CA SER A 109 -0.52 -2.96 -11.83
C SER A 109 -1.99 -3.37 -11.94
N LYS A 110 -2.29 -4.66 -11.96
CA LYS A 110 -3.65 -5.19 -11.95
C LYS A 110 -4.39 -4.78 -10.68
N ILE A 111 -3.79 -4.96 -9.50
CA ILE A 111 -4.39 -4.54 -8.21
C ILE A 111 -4.72 -3.04 -8.22
N ILE A 112 -3.81 -2.18 -8.72
CA ILE A 112 -4.05 -0.73 -8.82
C ILE A 112 -5.27 -0.45 -9.70
N LEU A 113 -5.32 -1.02 -10.90
CA LEU A 113 -6.40 -0.76 -11.85
C LEU A 113 -7.73 -1.32 -11.36
N ASP A 114 -7.76 -2.58 -10.93
CA ASP A 114 -8.96 -3.24 -10.43
C ASP A 114 -9.50 -2.58 -9.15
N SER A 115 -8.61 -2.05 -8.30
CA SER A 115 -9.05 -1.32 -7.10
C SER A 115 -9.91 -0.10 -7.44
N ARG A 116 -9.70 0.49 -8.62
CA ARG A 116 -10.55 1.59 -9.07
C ARG A 116 -11.95 1.13 -9.41
N ASP A 117 -12.05 0.03 -10.14
CA ASP A 117 -13.34 -0.53 -10.53
C ASP A 117 -14.17 -0.94 -9.31
N VAL A 118 -13.49 -1.36 -8.22
CA VAL A 118 -14.13 -1.69 -6.94
C VAL A 118 -14.53 -0.43 -6.16
N LEU A 119 -13.70 0.62 -6.16
CA LEU A 119 -13.84 1.73 -5.22
C LEU A 119 -14.56 2.97 -5.79
N GLU A 120 -14.56 3.20 -7.11
CA GLU A 120 -15.10 4.42 -7.73
C GLU A 120 -16.55 4.71 -7.31
N ASP A 121 -17.38 3.67 -7.30
CA ASP A 121 -18.81 3.73 -6.97
C ASP A 121 -19.13 3.19 -5.56
N HIS A 122 -18.11 3.01 -4.71
CA HIS A 122 -18.33 2.56 -3.33
C HIS A 122 -19.19 3.58 -2.56
N PRO A 123 -20.16 3.18 -1.70
CA PRO A 123 -21.06 4.09 -1.00
C PRO A 123 -20.35 5.24 -0.28
N ILE A 124 -19.23 4.96 0.40
CA ILE A 124 -18.37 5.99 1.01
C ILE A 124 -17.90 7.02 -0.01
N ASN A 125 -17.41 6.59 -1.17
CA ASN A 125 -16.89 7.52 -2.19
C ASN A 125 -18.02 8.34 -2.84
N LEU A 126 -19.20 7.77 -3.00
CA LEU A 126 -20.38 8.51 -3.46
C LEU A 126 -20.82 9.58 -2.44
N ILE A 127 -20.75 9.29 -1.13
CA ILE A 127 -21.04 10.28 -0.08
C ILE A 127 -19.97 11.38 -0.08
N ARG A 128 -18.69 11.01 -0.13
CA ARG A 128 -17.57 11.96 -0.17
C ARG A 128 -17.70 12.92 -1.34
N GLU A 129 -18.01 12.42 -2.54
CA GLU A 129 -18.22 13.26 -3.72
C GLU A 129 -19.40 14.23 -3.56
N LYS A 130 -20.54 13.76 -3.02
CA LYS A 130 -21.71 14.63 -2.74
C LYS A 130 -21.40 15.75 -1.76
N GLU A 131 -20.47 15.52 -0.83
CA GLU A 131 -20.00 16.50 0.15
C GLU A 131 -18.84 17.37 -0.38
N GLY A 132 -18.45 17.21 -1.64
CA GLY A 132 -17.32 17.94 -2.24
C GLY A 132 -15.95 17.50 -1.71
N ARG A 133 -15.85 16.33 -1.07
CA ARG A 133 -14.60 15.73 -0.60
C ARG A 133 -14.00 14.85 -1.70
N ASP A 134 -12.67 14.81 -1.78
CA ASP A 134 -11.95 13.92 -2.70
C ASP A 134 -12.30 12.45 -2.42
N LYS A 135 -12.62 11.67 -3.46
CA LYS A 135 -12.79 10.21 -3.35
C LYS A 135 -11.47 9.53 -2.95
N ALA A 136 -11.58 8.38 -2.29
CA ALA A 136 -10.52 7.39 -2.12
C ALA A 136 -10.78 6.22 -3.07
N ASN A 137 -10.66 6.47 -4.38
CA ASN A 137 -11.12 5.58 -5.44
C ASN A 137 -10.03 4.71 -6.07
N MET A 138 -8.80 4.68 -5.54
CA MET A 138 -7.76 3.79 -6.05
C MET A 138 -6.76 3.46 -4.96
N LEU A 139 -6.27 2.22 -4.96
CA LEU A 139 -5.14 1.81 -4.14
C LEU A 139 -3.82 2.05 -4.87
N TRP A 140 -2.80 2.34 -4.07
CA TRP A 140 -1.47 2.65 -4.57
C TRP A 140 -0.38 1.97 -3.73
N PRO A 141 0.03 0.73 -4.05
CA PRO A 141 1.16 0.07 -3.42
C PRO A 141 2.50 0.67 -3.90
N TRP A 142 3.40 0.97 -2.96
CA TRP A 142 4.70 1.56 -3.22
C TRP A 142 5.72 1.23 -2.12
N SER A 143 7.00 1.53 -2.37
CA SER A 143 8.11 1.27 -1.43
C SER A 143 8.19 -0.20 -0.99
N PRO A 144 8.47 -1.14 -1.92
CA PRO A 144 8.63 -2.56 -1.58
C PRO A 144 9.73 -2.78 -0.55
N GLY A 145 9.54 -3.77 0.32
CA GLY A 145 10.56 -4.22 1.26
C GLY A 145 10.35 -5.69 1.67
N LYS A 146 11.46 -6.40 1.88
CA LYS A 146 11.46 -7.70 2.57
C LYS A 146 11.90 -7.50 4.02
N LYS A 147 11.54 -8.45 4.88
CA LYS A 147 12.04 -8.46 6.27
C LYS A 147 13.56 -8.53 6.26
N PRO A 148 14.27 -7.53 6.82
CA PRO A 148 15.72 -7.55 6.82
C PRO A 148 16.22 -8.65 7.75
N ARG A 149 17.24 -9.40 7.33
CA ARG A 149 17.97 -10.31 8.22
C ARG A 149 18.98 -9.49 9.03
N MET A 150 18.56 -9.03 10.20
CA MET A 150 19.45 -8.34 11.15
C MET A 150 19.75 -9.22 12.36
N ARG A 151 21.01 -9.20 12.82
CA ARG A 151 21.38 -9.75 14.12
C ARG A 151 20.68 -8.96 15.23
N LYS A 152 20.29 -9.62 16.32
CA LYS A 152 19.69 -8.90 17.46
C LYS A 152 20.69 -7.87 17.99
N PHE A 153 20.20 -6.75 18.49
CA PHE A 153 21.05 -5.69 19.07
C PHE A 153 22.00 -6.24 20.14
N GLN A 154 21.49 -7.09 21.04
CA GLN A 154 22.29 -7.77 22.06
C GLN A 154 23.33 -8.72 21.46
N GLU A 155 23.02 -9.45 20.38
CA GLU A 155 23.98 -10.35 19.73
C GLU A 155 25.11 -9.57 19.04
N ARG A 156 24.82 -8.36 18.54
CA ARG A 156 25.80 -7.54 17.83
C ARG A 156 26.67 -6.72 18.77
N PHE A 157 26.11 -6.19 19.85
CA PHE A 157 26.78 -5.23 20.72
C PHE A 157 26.97 -5.69 22.17
N GLY A 158 26.44 -6.85 22.55
CA GLY A 158 26.58 -7.42 23.90
C GLY A 158 25.75 -6.72 24.99
N ILE A 159 24.97 -5.69 24.62
CA ILE A 159 24.20 -4.86 25.55
C ILE A 159 22.70 -4.96 25.30
N LYS A 160 21.90 -4.74 26.35
CA LYS A 160 20.43 -4.62 26.27
C LYS A 160 20.04 -3.15 26.18
N GLY A 161 18.99 -2.84 25.44
CA GLY A 161 18.49 -1.48 25.27
C GLY A 161 16.99 -1.46 25.07
N ALA A 162 16.39 -0.28 25.24
CA ALA A 162 14.99 -0.01 24.95
C ALA A 162 14.90 1.26 24.11
N VAL A 163 13.86 1.36 23.27
CA VAL A 163 13.58 2.56 22.47
C VAL A 163 12.24 3.14 22.89
N ILE A 164 12.24 4.42 23.26
CA ILE A 164 11.02 5.19 23.56
C ILE A 164 10.75 6.07 22.34
N SER A 165 9.67 5.78 21.62
CA SER A 165 9.29 6.52 20.42
C SER A 165 7.77 6.62 20.33
N ALA A 166 7.28 7.77 19.85
CA ALA A 166 5.88 7.97 19.46
C ALA A 166 5.62 7.63 17.98
N VAL A 167 6.65 7.29 17.22
CA VAL A 167 6.57 7.02 15.77
C VAL A 167 6.66 5.52 15.51
N ASP A 168 5.61 4.96 14.91
CA ASP A 168 5.50 3.52 14.61
C ASP A 168 6.62 2.97 13.72
N LEU A 169 7.20 3.80 12.83
CA LEU A 169 8.31 3.39 11.97
C LEU A 169 9.53 2.91 12.80
N ILE A 170 9.75 3.50 13.98
CA ILE A 170 10.88 3.15 14.86
C ILE A 170 10.64 1.85 15.62
N ARG A 171 9.39 1.39 15.72
CA ARG A 171 9.02 0.11 16.37
C ARG A 171 9.18 -1.11 15.44
N GLY A 172 9.27 -0.88 14.12
CA GLY A 172 9.34 -1.94 13.11
C GLY A 172 10.71 -2.59 12.96
#